data_AF-A0A3K0PFQ3-F1
#
_entry.id   AF-A0A3K0PFQ3-F1
#
_cell.length_a   1.000
_cell.length_b   1.000
_cell.length_c   1.000
_cell.angle_alpha   90.00
_cell.angle_beta   90.00
_cell.angle_gamma   90.00
#
_symmetry.space_group_name_H-M   'P 1'
#
loop_
_entity.id
_entity.type
_entity.pdbx_description
1 polymer ?
#
loop_
_entity_poly.entity_id
_entity_poly.type
_entity_poly.pdbx_seq_one_letter_code
_entity_poly.pdbx_strand_id
1 'polypeptide(L)' 'MNKININLMERYLLLLDRFVDKLVESGFSEKEITEKSYLFCAGFYIKYKNEIEKLTFSNREVV' A
#
# COMPACT_ATOMS: atom_id res chain seq x y z
N MET A 1 -9.08 24.23 4.13
CA MET A 1 -8.94 22.80 3.78
C MET A 1 -8.31 22.10 4.95
N ASN A 2 -9.09 21.33 5.72
CA ASN A 2 -8.54 20.50 6.79
C ASN A 2 -7.58 19.48 6.15
N LYS A 3 -6.31 19.50 6.54
CA LYS A 3 -5.34 18.48 6.14
C LYS A 3 -5.84 17.16 6.72
N ILE A 4 -6.50 16.35 5.89
CA ILE A 4 -6.83 14.97 6.26
C ILE A 4 -5.49 14.30 6.52
N ASN A 5 -5.21 14.00 7.78
CA ASN A 5 -3.97 13.37 8.21
C ASN A 5 -4.13 11.86 7.93
N ILE A 6 -4.16 11.51 6.63
CA ILE A 6 -4.36 10.14 6.16
C ILE A 6 -3.20 9.31 6.70
N ASN A 7 -3.51 8.23 7.43
CA ASN A 7 -2.51 7.32 7.96
C ASN A 7 -1.72 6.71 6.78
N LEU A 8 -0.41 6.48 6.96
CA LEU A 8 0.47 5.88 5.95
C LEU A 8 -0.16 4.63 5.29
N MET A 9 -0.84 3.81 6.09
CA MET A 9 -1.53 2.60 5.61
C MET A 9 -2.79 2.89 4.79
N GLU A 10 -3.57 3.90 5.16
CA GLU A 10 -4.74 4.32 4.37
C GLU A 10 -4.30 4.90 3.02
N ARG A 11 -3.24 5.72 3.03
CA ARG A 11 -2.66 6.26 1.81
C ARG A 11 -2.13 5.15 0.91
N TYR A 12 -1.55 4.11 1.49
CA TYR A 12 -1.10 2.93 0.76
C TYR A 12 -2.25 2.22 0.05
N LEU A 13 -3.34 1.92 0.77
CA LEU A 13 -4.51 1.25 0.20
C LEU A 13 -5.11 2.05 -0.95
N LEU A 14 -5.25 3.38 -0.79
CA LEU A 14 -5.75 4.26 -1.85
C LEU A 14 -4.82 4.30 -3.07
N LEU A 15 -3.51 4.18 -2.88
CA LEU A 15 -2.56 4.14 -4.00
C LEU A 15 -2.59 2.78 -4.71
N LEU A 16 -2.72 1.68 -3.97
CA LEU A 16 -2.83 0.34 -4.53
C LEU A 16 -4.11 0.21 -5.38
N ASP A 17 -5.24 0.69 -4.85
CA ASP A 17 -6.53 0.68 -5.54
C ASP A 17 -6.45 1.40 -6.90
N ARG A 18 -5.97 2.65 -6.91
CA ARG A 18 -5.75 3.41 -8.15
C ARG A 18 -4.74 2.76 -9.09
N PHE A 19 -3.72 2.10 -8.55
CA PHE A 19 -2.73 1.41 -9.35
C PHE A 19 -3.36 0.22 -10.08
N VAL A 20 -4.16 -0.58 -9.39
CA VAL A 20 -4.90 -1.70 -9.98
C VAL A 20 -5.88 -1.20 -11.03
N ASP A 21 -6.68 -0.17 -10.73
CA ASP A 21 -7.61 0.45 -11.68
C ASP A 21 -6.92 0.84 -12.98
N LYS A 22 -5.75 1.48 -12.89
CA LYS A 22 -4.98 1.88 -14.07
C LYS A 22 -4.47 0.70 -14.88
N LEU A 23 -4.12 -0.41 -14.25
CA LEU A 23 -3.72 -1.62 -14.95
C LEU A 23 -4.92 -2.27 -15.66
N VAL A 24 -6.08 -2.29 -15.01
CA VAL A 24 -7.33 -2.79 -15.61
C VAL A 24 -7.72 -1.94 -16.82
N GLU A 25 -7.73 -0.60 -16.67
CA GLU A 25 -8.03 0.35 -17.75
C GLU A 25 -7.05 0.23 -18.93
N SER A 26 -5.80 -0.16 -18.67
CA SER A 26 -4.78 -0.35 -19.69
C SER A 26 -4.84 -1.72 -20.39
N GLY A 27 -5.75 -2.61 -19.96
CA GLY A 27 -5.97 -3.91 -20.60
C GLY A 27 -4.95 -5.00 -20.23
N PHE A 28 -4.26 -4.87 -19.09
CA PHE A 28 -3.38 -5.94 -18.59
C PHE A 28 -4.18 -7.19 -18.22
N SER A 29 -3.58 -8.37 -18.39
CA SER A 29 -4.19 -9.62 -17.92
C SER A 29 -4.24 -9.68 -16.39
N GLU A 30 -5.15 -10.47 -15.84
CA GLU A 30 -5.27 -10.68 -14.39
C GLU A 30 -3.95 -11.16 -13.76
N LYS A 31 -3.21 -12.02 -14.47
CA LYS A 31 -1.88 -12.49 -14.05
C LYS A 31 -0.90 -11.32 -13.93
N GLU A 32 -0.82 -10.48 -14.95
CA GLU A 32 0.07 -9.32 -14.94
C GLU A 32 -0.34 -8.29 -13.88
N ILE A 33 -1.64 -8.07 -13.68
CA ILE A 33 -2.16 -7.21 -12.62
C ILE A 33 -1.72 -7.74 -11.26
N THR A 34 -1.85 -9.05 -11.03
CA THR A 34 -1.44 -9.71 -9.78
C THR A 34 0.06 -9.56 -9.54
N GLU A 35 0.88 -9.87 -10.54
CA GLU A 35 2.35 -9.77 -10.45
C GLU A 35 2.79 -8.32 -10.18
N LYS A 36 2.23 -7.35 -10.90
CA LYS A 36 2.56 -5.94 -10.73
C LYS A 36 2.07 -5.39 -9.39
N SER A 37 0.88 -5.80 -8.94
CA SER A 37 0.35 -5.42 -7.63
C SER A 37 1.21 -5.98 -6.51
N TYR A 38 1.66 -7.23 -6.62
CA TYR A 38 2.60 -7.81 -5.68
C TYR A 38 3.91 -7.00 -5.61
N LEU A 39 4.49 -6.63 -6.75
CA LEU A 39 5.69 -5.80 -6.80
C LEU A 39 5.47 -4.40 -6.20
N PHE A 40 4.30 -3.80 -6.44
CA PHE A 40 3.92 -2.54 -5.81
C PHE A 40 3.90 -2.67 -4.27
N CYS A 41 3.24 -3.71 -3.76
CA CYS A 41 3.16 -4.00 -2.33
C CYS A 41 4.55 -4.21 -1.70
N ALA A 42 5.38 -5.04 -2.33
CA ALA A 42 6.74 -5.32 -1.87
C ALA A 42 7.62 -4.06 -1.88
N GLY A 43 7.55 -3.26 -2.95
CA GLY A 43 8.27 -2.00 -3.06
C GLY A 43 7.85 -0.99 -2.00
N PHE A 44 6.55 -0.92 -1.71
CA PHE A 44 6.04 -0.07 -0.63
C PHE A 44 6.55 -0.51 0.74
N TYR A 45 6.49 -1.80 1.05
CA TYR A 45 6.99 -2.35 2.32
C TYR A 45 8.48 -2.05 2.51
N ILE A 46 9.31 -2.29 1.49
CA ILE A 46 10.75 -2.00 1.56
C ILE A 46 11.00 -0.51 1.82
N LYS A 47 10.26 0.37 1.12
CA LYS A 47 10.41 1.82 1.24
C LYS A 47 10.05 2.36 2.62
N TYR A 48 9.02 1.81 3.24
CA TYR A 48 8.45 2.29 4.50
C TYR A 48 8.64 1.32 5.66
N LYS A 49 9.63 0.42 5.55
CA LYS A 49 9.86 -0.66 6.52
C LYS A 49 9.92 -0.15 7.95
N ASN A 50 10.70 0.90 8.19
CA ASN A 50 10.92 1.44 9.53
C ASN A 50 9.65 2.05 10.13
N GLU A 51 8.85 2.74 9.32
CA GLU A 51 7.58 3.35 9.72
C GLU A 51 6.52 2.28 10.02
N ILE A 52 6.45 1.25 9.16
CA ILE A 52 5.53 0.11 9.34
C ILE A 52 5.92 -0.69 10.58
N GLU A 53 7.21 -1.00 10.77
CA GLU A 53 7.68 -1.72 11.97
C GLU A 53 7.35 -0.94 13.24
N LYS A 54 7.57 0.39 13.27
CA LYS A 54 7.18 1.24 14.40
C LYS A 54 5.68 1.16 14.71
N LEU A 55 4.82 1.22 13.69
CA LEU A 55 3.36 1.03 13.86
C LEU A 55 3.02 -0.36 14.42
N THR A 56 3.75 -1.40 14.00
CA THR A 56 3.51 -2.78 14.40
C THR A 56 3.97 -3.04 15.84
N PHE A 57 5.09 -2.44 16.27
CA PHE A 57 5.62 -2.57 17.63
C PHE A 57 4.82 -1.75 18.65
N SER A 58 4.31 -0.56 18.31
CA SER A 58 3.43 0.21 19.19
C SER A 58 2.12 -0.53 19.54
N ASN A 59 1.68 -1.47 18.70
CA ASN A 59 0.49 -2.28 18.96
C ASN A 59 0.78 -3.56 19.78
N ARG A 60 2.04 -3.90 20.07
CA ARG A 60 2.41 -5.12 20.84
C ARG A 60 2.51 -4.92 22.34
N GLU A 61 2.48 -3.69 22.86
CA GLU A 61 2.58 -3.40 24.30
C GLU A 61 1.24 -3.57 25.07
N VAL A 62 0.20 -4.14 24.44
CA VAL A 62 -1.16 -4.26 25.02
C VAL A 62 -1.60 -5.72 25.23
N VAL A 63 -0.67 -6.67 25.43
CA VAL A 63 -1.00 -8.08 25.77
C VAL A 63 -0.17 -8.55 26.96
#